data_AF-X0YF98-F1
#
_entry.id   AF-X0YF98-F1
#
_cell.length_a   1.000
_cell.length_b   1.000
_cell.length_c   1.000
_cell.angle_alpha   90.00
_cell.angle_beta   90.00
_cell.angle_gamma   90.00
#
_symmetry.space_group_name_H-M   'P 1'
#
loop_
_entity.id
_entity.type
_entity.pdbx_description
1 polymer ?
#
loop_
_entity_poly.entity_id
_entity_poly.type
_entity_poly.pdbx_seq_one_letter_code
_entity_poly.pdbx_strand_id
1 'polypeptide(L)'
;MTTLVPIELKCSVCEKTFESSEIGSCGFASKRTDFRPNYWGFNPVNYFYHLCPHCGFCASKSVFEMNFDKTKIKQKMEELGPLKNDILSKKLERAMVCLEIANELGIANVNDLTLANNWIDPYWWAENEGE
;
A
#
# COMPACT_ATOMS: atom_id res chain seq x y z
N MET A 1 4.52 -10.75 -19.35
CA MET A 1 4.61 -11.57 -18.11
C MET A 1 4.97 -10.62 -16.97
N THR A 2 4.31 -10.72 -15.83
CA THR A 2 4.66 -9.89 -14.66
C THR A 2 5.98 -10.38 -14.06
N THR A 3 6.95 -9.47 -13.88
CA THR A 3 8.24 -9.76 -13.24
C THR A 3 8.34 -9.03 -11.91
N LEU A 4 8.89 -9.71 -10.90
CA LEU A 4 9.13 -9.17 -9.57
C LEU A 4 10.63 -9.06 -9.33
N VAL A 5 11.05 -8.00 -8.65
CA VAL A 5 12.43 -7.75 -8.25
C VAL A 5 12.47 -7.63 -6.73
N PRO A 6 13.31 -8.41 -6.03
CA PRO A 6 13.47 -8.27 -4.59
C PRO A 6 14.10 -6.91 -4.27
N ILE A 7 13.61 -6.27 -3.22
CA ILE A 7 14.14 -4.99 -2.73
C ILE A 7 14.28 -5.01 -1.21
N GLU A 8 15.20 -4.20 -0.72
CA GLU A 8 15.34 -3.92 0.70
C GLU A 8 14.82 -2.50 0.98
N LEU A 9 13.92 -2.36 1.95
CA LEU A 9 13.33 -1.08 2.34
C LEU A 9 13.61 -0.77 3.81
N LYS A 10 13.91 0.49 4.11
CA LYS A 10 13.95 1.00 5.49
C LYS A 10 12.62 1.68 5.81
N CYS A 11 11.94 1.24 6.87
CA CYS A 11 10.67 1.84 7.27
C CYS A 11 10.86 3.29 7.74
N SER A 12 10.16 4.26 7.14
CA SER A 12 10.22 5.67 7.54
C SER A 12 9.57 5.96 8.90
N VAL A 13 8.79 5.02 9.44
CA VAL A 13 8.11 5.15 10.75
C VAL A 13 8.91 4.50 11.88
N CYS A 14 9.27 3.22 11.75
CA CYS A 14 9.94 2.45 12.82
C CYS A 14 11.44 2.23 12.59
N GLU A 15 11.98 2.71 11.46
CA GLU A 15 13.40 2.68 11.07
C GLU A 15 14.03 1.30 10.91
N LYS A 16 13.25 0.23 11.06
CA LYS A 16 13.68 -1.13 10.79
C LYS A 16 13.71 -1.40 9.29
N THR A 17 14.73 -2.13 8.87
CA THR A 17 14.87 -2.62 7.50
C THR A 17 14.05 -3.90 7.31
N PHE A 18 13.44 -4.07 6.15
CA PHE A 18 12.69 -5.27 5.79
C PHE A 18 12.79 -5.55 4.29
N GLU A 19 12.66 -6.82 3.92
CA GLU A 19 12.62 -7.25 2.52
C GLU A 19 11.22 -7.10 1.93
N SER A 20 11.14 -6.71 0.66
CA SER A 20 9.91 -6.68 -0.11
C SER A 20 10.18 -7.06 -1.57
N SER A 21 9.18 -6.96 -2.42
CA SER A 21 9.35 -7.09 -3.86
C SER A 21 8.63 -5.97 -4.58
N GLU A 22 9.26 -5.44 -5.63
CA GLU A 22 8.66 -4.48 -6.53
C GLU A 22 8.40 -5.11 -7.89
N ILE A 23 7.54 -4.46 -8.67
CA ILE A 23 7.23 -4.90 -10.03
C ILE A 23 8.30 -4.36 -10.97
N GLY A 24 9.05 -5.26 -11.60
CA GLY A 24 9.98 -4.90 -12.66
C GLY A 24 9.26 -4.61 -13.98
N SER A 25 8.24 -5.40 -14.30
CA SER A 25 7.36 -5.20 -15.46
C SER A 25 6.02 -5.86 -15.24
N CYS A 26 4.94 -5.29 -15.78
CA CYS A 26 3.64 -5.94 -15.85
C CYS A 26 2.93 -5.55 -17.14
N GLY A 27 2.06 -6.43 -17.65
CA GLY A 27 1.28 -6.16 -18.85
C GLY A 27 -0.17 -5.84 -18.50
N PHE A 28 -0.70 -4.74 -19.04
CA PHE A 28 -2.14 -4.46 -19.00
C PHE A 28 -2.88 -5.33 -20.03
N ALA A 29 -3.96 -5.97 -19.61
CA ALA A 29 -4.77 -6.83 -20.46
C ALA A 29 -6.07 -6.15 -20.90
N SER A 30 -6.87 -5.72 -19.94
CA SER A 30 -8.16 -5.08 -20.19
C SER A 30 -8.63 -4.31 -18.96
N LYS A 31 -9.80 -3.68 -19.05
CA LYS A 31 -10.46 -3.02 -17.93
C LYS A 31 -11.90 -3.52 -17.84
N ARG A 32 -12.35 -3.84 -16.64
CA ARG A 32 -13.75 -4.24 -16.37
C ARG A 32 -14.68 -3.03 -16.45
N THR A 33 -15.99 -3.29 -16.46
CA THR A 33 -17.04 -2.24 -16.46
C THR A 33 -17.05 -1.39 -15.20
N ASP A 34 -16.54 -1.92 -14.08
CA ASP A 34 -16.32 -1.21 -12.82
C ASP A 34 -14.98 -0.45 -12.77
N PHE A 35 -14.30 -0.32 -13.92
CA PHE A 35 -12.98 0.30 -14.11
C PHE A 35 -11.79 -0.42 -13.48
N ARG A 36 -11.98 -1.59 -12.85
CA ARG A 36 -10.88 -2.39 -12.32
C ARG A 36 -9.95 -2.87 -13.43
N PRO A 37 -8.62 -2.64 -13.34
CA PRO A 37 -7.67 -3.12 -14.33
C PRO A 37 -7.50 -4.64 -14.23
N ASN A 38 -7.41 -5.29 -15.39
CA ASN A 38 -6.95 -6.68 -15.52
C ASN A 38 -5.52 -6.69 -16.06
N TYR A 39 -4.67 -7.47 -15.42
CA TYR A 39 -3.27 -7.66 -15.83
C TYR A 39 -3.07 -9.04 -16.43
N TRP A 40 -2.06 -9.18 -17.30
CA TRP A 40 -1.72 -10.48 -17.89
C TRP A 40 -1.06 -11.40 -16.86
N GLY A 41 -1.70 -12.54 -16.60
CA GLY A 41 -1.16 -13.58 -15.71
C GLY A 41 -1.29 -13.19 -14.24
N PHE A 42 -0.16 -13.04 -13.56
CA PHE A 42 -0.11 -12.74 -12.13
C PHE A 42 -0.55 -11.29 -11.82
N ASN A 43 -1.41 -11.12 -10.82
CA ASN A 43 -1.93 -9.82 -10.38
C ASN A 43 -0.85 -8.99 -9.64
N PRO A 44 -0.33 -7.91 -10.24
CA PRO A 44 0.75 -7.12 -9.65
C PRO A 44 0.35 -6.31 -8.41
N VAL A 45 -0.95 -6.10 -8.15
CA VAL A 45 -1.43 -5.08 -7.20
C VAL A 45 -0.90 -5.27 -5.78
N ASN A 46 -0.65 -6.51 -5.34
CA ASN A 46 -0.05 -6.77 -4.03
C ASN A 46 1.33 -6.12 -3.84
N TYR A 47 2.01 -5.77 -4.93
CA TYR A 47 3.38 -5.22 -4.94
C TYR A 47 3.43 -3.72 -5.25
N PHE A 48 2.28 -3.05 -5.41
CA PHE A 48 2.23 -1.59 -5.50
C PHE A 48 2.48 -0.92 -4.14
N TYR A 49 2.16 -1.62 -3.05
CA TYR A 49 2.30 -1.13 -1.68
C TYR A 49 3.16 -2.09 -0.87
N HIS A 50 4.02 -1.54 -0.01
CA HIS A 50 4.91 -2.29 0.85
C HIS A 50 4.42 -2.19 2.29
N LEU A 51 4.16 -3.33 2.92
CA LEU A 51 3.74 -3.43 4.30
C LEU A 51 4.97 -3.68 5.18
N CYS A 52 5.23 -2.78 6.12
CA CYS A 52 6.27 -2.98 7.12
C CYS A 52 5.81 -4.05 8.12
N PRO A 53 6.54 -5.19 8.25
CA PRO A 53 6.14 -6.28 9.14
C PRO A 53 6.28 -5.92 10.63
N HIS A 54 6.97 -4.82 10.96
CA HIS A 54 7.26 -4.46 12.33
C HIS A 54 6.28 -3.47 12.96
N CYS A 55 5.74 -2.54 12.18
CA CYS A 55 4.83 -1.50 12.69
C CYS A 55 3.49 -1.44 11.94
N GLY A 56 3.32 -2.24 10.87
CA GLY A 56 2.09 -2.26 10.09
C GLY A 56 1.92 -1.06 9.15
N PHE A 57 2.91 -0.18 9.04
CA PHE A 57 2.86 0.94 8.09
C PHE A 57 2.89 0.42 6.66
N CYS A 58 1.95 0.88 5.82
CA CYS A 58 1.84 0.43 4.43
C CYS A 58 1.75 1.63 3.50
N ALA A 59 2.62 1.68 2.48
CA ALA A 59 2.63 2.77 1.52
C ALA A 59 3.36 2.36 0.23
N SER A 60 3.31 3.22 -0.80
CA SER A 60 4.18 3.07 -1.97
C SER A 60 5.65 3.26 -1.60
N LYS A 61 6.56 2.71 -2.40
CA LYS A 61 8.01 2.85 -2.22
C LYS A 61 8.46 4.30 -2.00
N SER A 62 7.91 5.23 -2.78
CA SER A 62 8.22 6.66 -2.69
C SER A 62 8.02 7.25 -1.29
N VAL A 63 7.04 6.78 -0.52
CA VAL A 63 6.77 7.27 0.85
C VAL A 63 7.81 6.74 1.85
N PHE A 64 8.41 5.58 1.59
CA PHE A 64 9.52 5.06 2.38
C PHE A 64 10.83 5.81 2.14
N GLU A 65 10.97 6.43 0.96
CA GLU A 65 12.14 7.24 0.59
C GLU A 65 12.04 8.70 1.07
N MET A 66 10.85 9.12 1.53
CA MET A 66 10.63 10.47 2.09
C MET A 66 11.22 10.62 3.49
N ASN A 67 11.69 11.82 3.80
CA ASN A 67 12.15 12.20 5.12
C ASN A 67 11.14 13.17 5.77
N PHE A 68 10.55 12.78 6.88
CA PHE A 68 9.54 13.56 7.62
C PHE A 68 9.63 13.32 9.12
N ASP A 69 8.96 14.15 9.92
CA ASP A 69 8.87 13.95 11.37
C ASP A 69 8.05 12.69 11.69
N LYS A 70 8.76 11.64 12.11
CA LYS A 70 8.20 10.33 12.44
C LYS A 70 7.39 10.30 13.73
N THR A 71 7.47 11.32 14.59
CA THR A 71 6.92 11.28 15.95
C THR A 71 5.42 11.07 15.96
N LYS A 72 4.69 11.90 15.21
CA LYS A 72 3.22 11.88 15.17
C LYS A 72 2.67 10.63 14.47
N ILE A 73 3.28 10.24 13.34
CA ILE A 73 2.84 9.07 12.60
C ILE A 73 3.14 7.78 13.36
N LYS A 74 4.26 7.71 14.10
CA LYS A 74 4.58 6.55 14.93
C LYS A 74 3.51 6.33 16.01
N GLN A 75 3.06 7.40 16.67
CA GLN A 75 1.96 7.32 17.64
C GLN A 75 0.68 6.78 16.99
N LYS A 76 0.28 7.31 15.82
CA LYS A 76 -0.89 6.84 15.07
C LYS A 76 -0.77 5.36 14.67
N MET A 77 0.43 4.92 14.28
CA MET A 77 0.68 3.51 13.93
C MET A 77 0.65 2.60 15.15
N GLU A 78 1.08 3.06 16.32
CA GLU A 78 0.96 2.32 17.59
C GLU A 78 -0.51 2.15 17.99
N GLU A 79 -1.33 3.20 17.83
CA GLU A 79 -2.79 3.15 18.07
C GLU A 79 -3.50 2.17 17.13
N LEU A 80 -3.08 2.13 15.86
CA LEU A 80 -3.62 1.24 14.84
C LEU A 80 -3.23 -0.24 15.01
N GLY A 81 -2.08 -0.50 15.62
CA GLY A 81 -1.49 -1.83 15.76
C GLY A 81 -1.04 -2.48 14.44
N PRO A 82 -0.29 -3.60 14.52
CA PRO A 82 0.20 -4.32 13.35
C PRO A 82 -0.94 -5.03 12.60
N LEU A 83 -0.82 -5.11 11.28
CA LEU A 83 -1.71 -5.93 10.45
C LEU A 83 -1.31 -7.41 10.57
N LYS A 84 -2.21 -8.27 11.05
CA LYS A 84 -1.92 -9.69 11.34
C LYS A 84 -2.12 -10.63 10.14
N ASN A 85 -3.02 -10.30 9.22
CA ASN A 85 -3.32 -11.10 8.03
C ASN A 85 -3.03 -10.26 6.78
N ASP A 86 -2.10 -10.70 5.93
CA ASP A 86 -1.70 -10.02 4.69
C ASP A 86 -2.57 -10.44 3.50
N ILE A 87 -3.90 -10.44 3.69
CA ILE A 87 -4.85 -10.59 2.58
C ILE A 87 -4.76 -9.31 1.73
N LEU A 88 -4.79 -9.45 0.40
CA LEU A 88 -4.62 -8.33 -0.52
C LEU A 88 -5.53 -7.14 -0.18
N SER A 89 -6.82 -7.38 0.03
CA SER A 89 -7.80 -6.35 0.40
C SER A 89 -7.39 -5.59 1.66
N LYS A 90 -7.01 -6.31 2.72
CA LYS A 90 -6.59 -5.73 4.00
C LYS A 90 -5.29 -4.96 3.91
N LYS A 91 -4.37 -5.40 3.06
CA LYS A 91 -3.14 -4.67 2.76
C LYS A 91 -3.42 -3.35 2.05
N LEU A 92 -4.32 -3.37 1.06
CA LEU A 92 -4.74 -2.16 0.35
C LEU A 92 -5.48 -1.19 1.27
N GLU A 93 -6.43 -1.67 2.08
CA GLU A 93 -7.11 -0.87 3.11
C GLU A 93 -6.07 -0.22 4.04
N ARG A 94 -5.07 -0.98 4.50
CA ARG A 94 -4.00 -0.46 5.34
C ARG A 94 -3.21 0.64 4.64
N ALA A 95 -2.89 0.48 3.36
CA ALA A 95 -2.20 1.51 2.59
C ALA A 95 -3.01 2.81 2.51
N MET A 96 -4.34 2.73 2.36
CA MET A 96 -5.21 3.90 2.32
C MET A 96 -5.29 4.62 3.66
N VAL A 97 -5.47 3.89 4.76
CA VAL A 97 -5.47 4.48 6.11
C VAL A 97 -4.13 5.16 6.39
N CYS A 98 -3.01 4.55 6.00
CA CYS A 98 -1.70 5.17 6.13
C CYS A 98 -1.55 6.42 5.25
N LEU A 99 -2.14 6.44 4.06
CA LEU A 99 -2.17 7.61 3.18
C LEU A 99 -2.97 8.77 3.78
N GLU A 100 -4.13 8.49 4.40
CA GLU A 100 -4.93 9.47 5.11
C GLU A 100 -4.15 10.09 6.27
N ILE A 101 -3.55 9.26 7.13
CA ILE A 101 -2.71 9.74 8.24
C ILE A 101 -1.55 10.58 7.71
N ALA A 102 -0.89 10.14 6.63
CA ALA A 102 0.18 10.91 6.02
C ALA A 102 -0.31 12.27 5.48
N ASN A 103 -1.52 12.34 4.91
CA ASN A 103 -2.12 13.57 4.41
C ASN A 103 -2.50 14.52 5.57
N GLU A 104 -3.13 14.00 6.63
CA GLU A 104 -3.48 14.76 7.85
C GLU A 104 -2.25 15.39 8.52
N LEU A 105 -1.12 14.67 8.48
CA LEU A 105 0.15 15.12 9.06
C LEU A 105 0.97 16.01 8.11
N GLY A 106 0.47 16.29 6.90
CA GLY A 106 1.17 17.09 5.88
C GLY A 106 2.40 16.41 5.28
N ILE A 107 2.52 15.09 5.44
CA ILE A 107 3.59 14.26 4.86
C ILE A 107 3.27 13.99 3.38
N ALA A 108 2.02 13.64 3.10
CA ALA A 108 1.49 13.54 1.76
C ALA A 108 0.67 14.81 1.44
N ASN A 109 0.70 15.26 0.19
CA ASN A 109 -0.09 16.39 -0.28
C ASN A 109 -1.07 15.88 -1.35
N VAL A 110 -2.11 15.19 -0.90
CA VAL A 110 -3.11 14.54 -1.75
C VAL A 110 -4.43 15.27 -1.60
N ASN A 111 -5.04 15.67 -2.72
CA ASN A 111 -6.36 16.27 -2.71
C ASN A 111 -7.45 15.21 -2.49
N ASP A 112 -8.65 15.66 -2.11
CA ASP A 112 -9.78 14.78 -1.78
C ASP A 112 -10.18 13.85 -2.93
N LEU A 113 -10.09 14.30 -4.19
CA LEU A 113 -10.42 13.48 -5.36
C LEU A 113 -9.39 12.36 -5.56
N THR A 114 -8.12 12.67 -5.40
CA THR A 114 -7.04 11.68 -5.49
C THR A 114 -7.14 10.69 -4.32
N LEU A 115 -7.43 11.16 -3.11
CA LEU A 115 -7.65 10.29 -1.95
C LEU A 115 -8.84 9.35 -2.19
N ALA A 116 -9.97 9.88 -2.66
CA ALA A 116 -11.15 9.09 -3.01
C ALA A 116 -10.85 8.04 -4.09
N ASN A 117 -10.10 8.40 -5.13
CA ASN A 117 -9.70 7.44 -6.17
C ASN A 117 -8.82 6.32 -5.62
N ASN A 118 -7.88 6.61 -4.72
CA ASN A 118 -7.04 5.57 -4.10
C ASN A 118 -7.89 4.61 -3.25
N TRP A 119 -8.94 5.11 -2.58
CA TRP A 119 -9.85 4.26 -1.80
C TRP A 119 -10.68 3.28 -2.64
N ILE A 120 -10.86 3.53 -3.94
CA ILE A 120 -11.57 2.60 -4.83
C ILE A 120 -10.78 1.28 -4.99
N ASP A 121 -9.45 1.33 -4.94
CA ASP A 121 -8.58 0.16 -5.12
C ASP A 121 -8.93 -0.98 -4.14
N PRO A 122 -8.92 -0.78 -2.80
CA PRO A 122 -9.32 -1.82 -1.85
C PRO A 122 -10.65 -2.50 -2.17
N TYR A 123 -11.68 -1.75 -2.60
CA TYR A 123 -12.99 -2.32 -2.93
C TYR A 123 -12.95 -3.21 -4.17
N TRP A 124 -12.16 -2.87 -5.19
CA TRP A 124 -11.98 -3.71 -6.37
C TRP A 124 -11.30 -5.06 -6.08
N TRP A 125 -10.55 -5.14 -4.99
CA TRP A 125 -9.80 -6.33 -4.60
C TRP A 125 -10.30 -6.95 -3.28
N ALA A 126 -11.45 -6.49 -2.78
CA ALA A 126 -12.13 -7.11 -1.66
C ALA A 126 -12.51 -8.54 -2.03
N GLU A 127 -12.12 -9.50 -1.20
CA GLU A 127 -12.60 -10.86 -1.31
C GLU A 127 -14.04 -10.89 -0.76
N ASN A 128 -14.96 -11.53 -1.47
CA ASN A 128 -16.23 -11.90 -0.87
C ASN A 128 -15.94 -12.97 0.18
N GLU A 129 -16.23 -12.70 1.45
CA GLU A 129 -16.23 -13.73 2.50
C GLU A 129 -17.40 -14.70 2.22
N GLY A 130 -17.27 -15.60 1.22
CA GLY A 130 -18.35 -16.54 0.89
C GLY A 130 -18.39 -17.20 -0.49
N GLU A 131 -17.26 -17.64 -1.07
CA GLU A 131 -17.26 -18.71 -2.10
C GLU A 131 -16.30 -19.84 -1.74
#